data_AF-A0A6C0ILA0-F1
#
_entry.id   AF-A0A6C0ILA0-F1
#
_cell.length_a   1.000
_cell.length_b   1.000
_cell.length_c   1.000
_cell.angle_alpha   90.00
_cell.angle_beta   90.00
_cell.angle_gamma   90.00
#
_symmetry.space_group_name_H-M   'P 1'
#
loop_
_entity.id
_entity.type
_entity.pdbx_description
1 polymer ?
#
loop_
_entity_poly.entity_id
_entity_poly.type
_entity_poly.pdbx_seq_one_letter_code
_entity_poly.pdbx_strand_id
1 'polypeptide(L)'
;MENDWNQYFFNFILRNMDKPWDWSSLSVNTNVTCKIVEANPDKPWDWMCLSANPSITWEIVEANPDKPWSWEYLGMNPSITWEIVKANLDKPWNWSWLSMNPSITWEIMESNPNIPWNVGHLSRNPNITWENVEANPDEPWDWDWSHLSRNPSITWQFIEGNLDKPWDWRCLSRNPNITWENVEANPDKPWGWLGLSENPSITWEIVEANQDKPWNLNGLSRNPSITFEIVEASPDKPWNWGVLSRNKFTKAKEEFKKRVSHQKFIQENILEELVKAYMHPNRIVMLLDMGYEIEELDDIM
;
A
#
# COMPACT_ATOMS: atom_id res chain seq x y z
N MET A 1 24.92 5.84 3.54
CA MET A 1 24.13 4.87 4.31
C MET A 1 23.60 3.74 3.43
N GLU A 2 22.70 3.99 2.48
CA GLU A 2 22.18 2.92 1.59
C GLU A 2 23.25 2.36 0.62
N ASN A 3 24.12 3.23 0.08
CA ASN A 3 25.29 2.79 -0.70
C ASN A 3 26.27 1.93 0.11
N ASP A 4 26.39 2.18 1.43
CA ASP A 4 27.27 1.40 2.31
C ASP A 4 26.66 0.02 2.59
N TRP A 5 25.34 -0.07 2.66
CA TRP A 5 24.60 -1.31 2.82
C TRP A 5 24.67 -2.21 1.59
N ASN A 6 24.47 -1.68 0.39
CA ASN A 6 24.52 -2.48 -0.85
C ASN A 6 25.91 -3.10 -1.05
N GLN A 7 26.96 -2.31 -0.77
CA GLN A 7 28.33 -2.82 -0.81
C GLN A 7 28.61 -3.81 0.31
N TYR A 8 28.11 -3.58 1.52
CA TYR A 8 28.23 -4.54 2.61
C TYR A 8 27.53 -5.87 2.29
N PHE A 9 26.30 -5.81 1.76
CA PHE A 9 25.52 -6.95 1.30
C PHE A 9 26.30 -7.76 0.27
N PHE A 10 26.82 -7.10 -0.77
CA PHE A 10 27.55 -7.83 -1.80
C PHE A 10 28.90 -8.37 -1.29
N ASN A 11 29.60 -7.64 -0.42
CA ASN A 11 30.79 -8.16 0.26
C ASN A 11 30.50 -9.40 1.11
N PHE A 12 29.32 -9.48 1.74
CA PHE A 12 28.90 -10.68 2.46
C PHE A 12 28.71 -11.86 1.50
N ILE A 13 28.12 -11.66 0.32
CA ILE A 13 28.03 -12.71 -0.72
C ILE A 13 29.43 -13.16 -1.14
N LEU A 14 30.33 -12.22 -1.42
CA LEU A 14 31.72 -12.50 -1.83
C LEU A 14 32.50 -13.31 -0.79
N ARG A 15 32.29 -13.04 0.51
CA ARG A 15 32.92 -13.79 1.61
C ARG A 15 32.38 -15.21 1.79
N ASN A 16 31.22 -15.51 1.23
CA ASN A 16 30.52 -16.78 1.35
C ASN A 16 30.27 -17.44 -0.02
N MET A 17 31.21 -17.26 -0.97
CA MET A 17 31.10 -17.80 -2.34
C MET A 17 31.09 -19.34 -2.41
N ASP A 18 31.42 -20.03 -1.32
CA ASP A 18 31.30 -21.48 -1.17
C ASP A 18 29.85 -21.96 -1.03
N LYS A 19 28.89 -21.03 -0.84
CA LYS A 19 27.46 -21.34 -0.75
C LYS A 19 26.80 -21.34 -2.13
N PRO A 20 25.74 -22.15 -2.34
CA PRO A 20 25.04 -22.23 -3.61
C PRO A 20 24.10 -21.02 -3.78
N TRP A 21 24.66 -19.85 -4.08
CA TRP A 21 23.88 -18.64 -4.34
C TRP A 21 23.06 -18.78 -5.62
N ASP A 22 21.77 -18.47 -5.54
CA ASP A 22 20.91 -18.29 -6.70
C ASP A 22 21.16 -16.91 -7.30
N TRP A 23 21.87 -16.90 -8.43
CA TRP A 23 22.25 -15.68 -9.11
C TRP A 23 21.09 -15.00 -9.85
N SER A 24 20.05 -15.73 -10.23
CA SER A 24 18.82 -15.12 -10.77
C SER A 24 18.10 -14.33 -9.67
N SER A 25 18.01 -14.90 -8.48
CA SER A 25 17.47 -14.20 -7.30
C SER A 25 18.33 -13.00 -6.87
N LEU A 26 19.66 -13.10 -6.97
CA LEU A 26 20.55 -11.95 -6.71
C LEU A 26 20.40 -10.87 -7.79
N SER A 27 20.25 -11.25 -9.05
CA SER A 27 20.07 -10.32 -10.17
C SER A 27 18.81 -9.46 -10.03
N VAL A 28 17.69 -9.98 -9.52
CA VAL A 28 16.49 -9.18 -9.26
C VAL A 28 16.53 -8.40 -7.94
N ASN A 29 17.56 -8.60 -7.10
CA ASN A 29 17.63 -8.02 -5.77
C ASN A 29 17.98 -6.52 -5.83
N THR A 30 17.17 -5.68 -5.20
CA THR A 30 17.36 -4.21 -5.20
C THR A 30 18.64 -3.76 -4.47
N ASN A 31 19.28 -4.62 -3.67
CA ASN A 31 20.59 -4.32 -3.08
C ASN A 31 21.74 -4.54 -4.08
N VAL A 32 21.51 -5.25 -5.19
CA VAL A 32 22.44 -5.36 -6.32
C VAL A 32 22.18 -4.20 -7.27
N THR A 33 23.07 -3.20 -7.23
CA THR A 33 22.99 -2.00 -8.07
C THR A 33 23.79 -2.17 -9.36
N CYS A 34 23.53 -1.33 -10.37
CA CYS A 34 24.35 -1.29 -11.59
C CYS A 34 25.86 -1.21 -11.29
N LYS A 35 26.26 -0.38 -10.32
CA LYS A 35 27.67 -0.24 -9.88
C LYS A 35 28.27 -1.55 -9.36
N ILE A 36 27.48 -2.38 -8.68
CA ILE A 36 27.93 -3.70 -8.19
C ILE A 36 28.13 -4.65 -9.36
N VAL A 37 27.21 -4.66 -10.33
CA VAL A 37 27.29 -5.49 -11.54
C VAL A 37 28.53 -5.11 -12.36
N GLU A 38 28.74 -3.81 -12.61
CA GLU A 38 29.89 -3.28 -13.35
C GLU A 38 31.23 -3.57 -12.66
N ALA A 39 31.28 -3.45 -11.33
CA ALA A 39 32.49 -3.74 -10.57
C ALA A 39 32.83 -5.24 -10.49
N ASN A 40 31.88 -6.12 -10.82
CA ASN A 40 32.01 -7.57 -10.70
C ASN A 40 31.50 -8.29 -11.97
N PRO A 41 32.09 -8.04 -13.14
CA PRO A 41 31.58 -8.53 -14.43
C PRO A 41 31.80 -10.03 -14.63
N ASP A 42 32.67 -10.66 -13.83
CA ASP A 42 33.01 -12.08 -13.89
C ASP A 42 31.99 -12.95 -13.13
N LYS A 43 31.05 -12.35 -12.41
CA LYS A 43 30.02 -13.06 -11.66
C LYS A 43 28.89 -13.53 -12.59
N PRO A 44 28.25 -14.68 -12.30
CA PRO A 44 27.28 -15.31 -13.20
C PRO A 44 25.91 -14.63 -13.10
N TRP A 45 25.87 -13.32 -13.38
CA TRP A 45 24.66 -12.53 -13.41
C TRP A 45 23.67 -13.07 -14.45
N ASP A 46 22.43 -13.26 -14.02
CA ASP A 46 21.30 -13.46 -14.92
C ASP A 46 20.85 -12.11 -15.47
N TRP A 47 21.18 -11.83 -16.73
CA TRP A 47 20.89 -10.55 -17.39
C TRP A 47 19.41 -10.37 -17.72
N MET A 48 18.68 -11.47 -17.91
CA MET A 48 17.22 -11.43 -18.08
C MET A 48 16.56 -10.96 -16.78
N CYS A 49 17.01 -11.48 -15.64
CA CYS A 49 16.59 -11.03 -14.32
C CYS A 49 17.05 -9.60 -14.01
N LEU A 50 18.27 -9.21 -14.38
CA LEU A 50 18.75 -7.83 -14.20
C LEU A 50 17.86 -6.82 -14.95
N SER A 51 17.29 -7.16 -16.11
CA SER A 51 16.34 -6.28 -16.81
C SER A 51 15.16 -5.85 -15.93
N ALA A 52 14.72 -6.70 -15.00
CA ALA A 52 13.61 -6.42 -14.09
C ALA A 52 14.06 -5.70 -12.80
N ASN A 53 15.36 -5.56 -12.57
CA ASN A 53 15.89 -4.94 -11.35
C ASN A 53 15.76 -3.41 -11.45
N PRO A 54 15.01 -2.74 -10.53
CA PRO A 54 14.79 -1.30 -10.59
C PRO A 54 16.06 -0.46 -10.34
N SER A 55 17.15 -1.09 -9.89
CA SER A 55 18.47 -0.44 -9.72
C SER A 55 19.37 -0.54 -10.96
N ILE A 56 18.90 -1.18 -12.03
CA ILE A 56 19.57 -1.17 -13.34
C ILE A 56 19.15 0.07 -14.11
N THR A 57 20.12 0.77 -14.67
CA THR A 57 19.91 2.03 -15.40
C THR A 57 20.14 1.82 -16.89
N TRP A 58 19.79 2.80 -17.73
CA TRP A 58 20.03 2.69 -19.17
C TRP A 58 21.52 2.64 -19.52
N GLU A 59 22.38 3.34 -18.76
CA GLU A 59 23.82 3.41 -19.04
C GLU A 59 24.47 2.03 -19.04
N ILE A 60 24.12 1.15 -18.10
CA ILE A 60 24.67 -0.23 -18.07
C ILE A 60 24.10 -1.08 -19.22
N VAL A 61 22.86 -0.85 -19.65
CA VAL A 61 22.27 -1.52 -20.82
C VAL A 61 23.00 -1.11 -22.09
N GLU A 62 23.26 0.19 -22.26
CA GLU A 62 23.99 0.74 -23.39
C GLU A 62 25.46 0.30 -23.41
N ALA A 63 26.11 0.24 -22.26
CA ALA A 63 27.49 -0.21 -22.12
C ALA A 63 27.67 -1.73 -22.37
N ASN A 64 26.60 -2.52 -22.27
CA ASN A 64 26.63 -3.98 -22.40
C ASN A 64 25.57 -4.48 -23.41
N PRO A 65 25.65 -4.07 -24.69
CA PRO A 65 24.61 -4.35 -25.69
C PRO A 65 24.59 -5.82 -26.14
N ASP A 66 25.66 -6.58 -25.89
CA ASP A 66 25.81 -7.99 -26.23
C ASP A 66 25.13 -8.93 -25.21
N LYS A 67 24.71 -8.40 -24.06
CA LYS A 67 24.08 -9.18 -23.01
C LYS A 67 22.62 -9.51 -23.33
N PRO A 68 22.11 -10.68 -22.88
CA PRO A 68 20.76 -11.12 -23.19
C PRO A 68 19.73 -10.41 -22.31
N TRP A 69 19.56 -9.10 -22.52
CA TRP A 69 18.55 -8.30 -21.84
C TRP A 69 17.14 -8.70 -22.29
N SER A 70 16.20 -8.74 -21.34
CA SER A 70 14.78 -8.81 -21.62
C SER A 70 14.21 -7.42 -21.88
N TRP A 71 13.87 -7.14 -23.13
CA TRP A 71 13.23 -5.88 -23.54
C TRP A 71 11.82 -5.71 -22.98
N GLU A 72 11.17 -6.80 -22.59
CA GLU A 72 9.89 -6.76 -21.88
C GLU A 72 10.07 -6.19 -20.47
N TYR A 73 11.06 -6.73 -19.73
CA TYR A 73 11.33 -6.26 -18.37
C TYR A 73 11.99 -4.89 -18.33
N LEU A 74 12.91 -4.60 -19.26
CA LEU A 74 13.43 -3.24 -19.42
C LEU A 74 12.31 -2.27 -19.77
N GLY A 75 11.38 -2.67 -20.65
CA GLY A 75 10.22 -1.86 -21.02
C GLY A 75 9.36 -1.48 -19.81
N MET A 76 9.25 -2.32 -18.78
CA MET A 76 8.50 -2.00 -17.56
C MET A 76 9.36 -1.33 -16.47
N ASN A 77 10.69 -1.28 -16.64
CA ASN A 77 11.61 -0.82 -15.61
C ASN A 77 11.48 0.70 -15.39
N PRO A 78 11.24 1.18 -14.16
CA PRO A 78 11.10 2.62 -13.89
C PRO A 78 12.32 3.48 -14.23
N SER A 79 13.51 2.88 -14.39
CA SER A 79 14.70 3.60 -14.81
C SER A 79 14.72 3.92 -16.32
N ILE A 80 13.89 3.24 -17.11
CA ILE A 80 13.77 3.46 -18.55
C ILE A 80 12.71 4.53 -18.79
N THR A 81 13.14 5.74 -19.14
CA THR A 81 12.25 6.87 -19.44
C THR A 81 11.74 6.83 -20.88
N TRP A 82 10.69 7.61 -21.16
CA TRP A 82 10.21 7.77 -22.53
C TRP A 82 11.27 8.31 -23.48
N GLU A 83 12.12 9.21 -23.02
CA GLU A 83 13.19 9.85 -23.78
C GLU A 83 14.24 8.83 -24.20
N ILE A 84 14.54 7.87 -23.33
CA ILE A 84 15.40 6.72 -23.65
C ILE A 84 14.76 5.87 -24.74
N VAL A 85 13.48 5.51 -24.59
CA VAL A 85 12.74 4.70 -25.57
C VAL A 85 12.68 5.41 -26.93
N LYS A 86 12.34 6.70 -26.93
CA LYS A 86 12.25 7.56 -28.12
C LYS A 86 13.58 7.69 -28.85
N ALA A 87 14.70 7.76 -28.12
CA ALA A 87 16.03 7.79 -28.70
C ALA A 87 16.48 6.43 -29.26
N ASN A 88 15.83 5.33 -28.84
CA ASN A 88 16.24 3.95 -29.13
C ASN A 88 15.06 3.12 -29.67
N LEU A 89 14.28 3.69 -30.59
CA LEU A 89 13.12 3.01 -31.20
C LEU A 89 13.49 1.82 -32.09
N ASP A 90 14.77 1.67 -32.45
CA ASP A 90 15.31 0.51 -33.17
C ASP A 90 15.35 -0.77 -32.32
N LYS A 91 15.27 -0.64 -31.00
CA LYS A 91 15.31 -1.77 -30.09
C LYS A 91 13.98 -2.52 -30.06
N PRO A 92 13.99 -3.84 -29.79
CA PRO A 92 12.80 -4.67 -29.83
C PRO A 92 11.95 -4.50 -28.56
N TRP A 93 11.51 -3.27 -28.29
CA TRP A 93 10.64 -2.95 -27.18
C TRP A 93 9.30 -3.70 -27.29
N ASN A 94 8.83 -4.24 -26.17
CA ASN A 94 7.46 -4.73 -26.09
C ASN A 94 6.54 -3.59 -25.62
N TRP A 95 5.77 -3.05 -26.57
CA TRP A 95 4.85 -1.94 -26.32
C TRP A 95 3.77 -2.22 -25.28
N SER A 96 3.42 -3.49 -25.06
CA SER A 96 2.47 -3.85 -24.01
C SER A 96 3.07 -3.65 -22.61
N TRP A 97 4.34 -3.97 -22.43
CA TRP A 97 5.04 -3.76 -21.15
C TRP A 97 5.45 -2.30 -20.96
N LEU A 98 5.89 -1.61 -22.02
CA LEU A 98 6.15 -0.17 -22.00
C LEU A 98 4.90 0.64 -21.65
N SER A 99 3.73 0.25 -22.16
CA SER A 99 2.46 0.86 -21.79
C SER A 99 2.20 0.80 -20.28
N MET A 100 2.74 -0.17 -19.55
CA MET A 100 2.61 -0.24 -18.09
C MET A 100 3.68 0.56 -17.33
N ASN A 101 4.67 1.11 -18.02
CA ASN A 101 5.83 1.73 -17.39
C ASN A 101 5.44 3.05 -16.71
N PRO A 102 5.80 3.26 -15.42
CA PRO A 102 5.52 4.50 -14.69
C PRO A 102 6.21 5.75 -15.24
N SER A 103 7.09 5.66 -16.24
CA SER A 103 7.62 6.82 -16.96
C SER A 103 6.71 7.28 -18.10
N ILE A 104 5.76 6.45 -18.55
CA ILE A 104 4.81 6.81 -19.60
C ILE A 104 3.64 7.53 -18.94
N THR A 105 3.39 8.77 -19.37
CA THR A 105 2.26 9.59 -18.93
C THR A 105 1.22 9.70 -20.04
N TRP A 106 0.05 10.23 -19.69
CA TRP A 106 -0.98 10.54 -20.67
C TRP A 106 -0.48 11.50 -21.76
N GLU A 107 0.21 12.58 -21.37
CA GLU A 107 0.69 13.58 -22.33
C GLU A 107 1.70 13.00 -23.32
N ILE A 108 2.52 12.04 -22.86
CA ILE A 108 3.45 11.31 -23.72
C ILE A 108 2.67 10.53 -24.79
N MET A 109 1.59 9.85 -24.41
CA MET A 109 0.79 9.11 -25.38
C MET A 109 0.11 10.04 -26.38
N GLU A 110 -0.57 11.08 -25.91
CA GLU A 110 -1.26 12.06 -26.77
C GLU A 110 -0.30 12.72 -27.75
N SER A 111 0.92 13.04 -27.31
CA SER A 111 1.94 13.66 -28.16
C SER A 111 2.58 12.69 -29.16
N ASN A 112 2.36 11.38 -29.01
CA ASN A 112 2.98 10.34 -29.84
C ASN A 112 1.94 9.29 -30.31
N PRO A 113 0.92 9.71 -31.09
CA PRO A 113 -0.22 8.86 -31.47
C PRO A 113 0.14 7.73 -32.44
N ASN A 114 1.28 7.82 -33.13
CA ASN A 114 1.74 6.79 -34.08
C ASN A 114 2.42 5.60 -33.39
N ILE A 115 2.63 5.67 -32.09
CA ILE A 115 3.24 4.59 -31.31
C ILE A 115 2.14 3.57 -30.98
N PRO A 116 2.40 2.26 -31.14
CA PRO A 116 1.41 1.22 -30.94
C PRO A 116 1.22 0.91 -29.45
N TRP A 117 0.78 1.91 -28.67
CA TRP A 117 0.47 1.76 -27.26
C TRP A 117 -0.61 0.69 -27.04
N ASN A 118 -0.41 -0.16 -26.04
CA ASN A 118 -1.41 -1.14 -25.63
C ASN A 118 -2.31 -0.55 -24.54
N VAL A 119 -3.51 -0.14 -24.94
CA VAL A 119 -4.52 0.48 -24.09
C VAL A 119 -4.95 -0.41 -22.92
N GLY A 120 -5.15 -1.70 -23.17
CA GLY A 120 -5.52 -2.65 -22.11
C GLY A 120 -4.45 -2.71 -21.01
N HIS A 121 -3.18 -2.61 -21.39
CA HIS A 121 -2.06 -2.54 -20.44
C HIS A 121 -1.90 -1.14 -19.81
N LEU A 122 -2.26 -0.07 -20.50
CA LEU A 122 -2.24 1.30 -19.97
C LEU A 122 -3.17 1.48 -18.77
N SER A 123 -4.30 0.77 -18.71
CA SER A 123 -5.18 0.76 -17.54
C SER A 123 -4.45 0.37 -16.23
N ARG A 124 -3.30 -0.31 -16.34
CA ARG A 124 -2.46 -0.80 -15.24
C ARG A 124 -1.32 0.16 -14.92
N ASN A 125 -1.11 1.18 -15.74
CA ASN A 125 -0.09 2.18 -15.56
C ASN A 125 -0.50 3.16 -14.45
N PRO A 126 0.36 3.43 -13.46
CA PRO A 126 0.02 4.28 -12.32
C PRO A 126 -0.23 5.75 -12.69
N ASN A 127 0.19 6.22 -13.86
CA ASN A 127 -0.05 7.59 -14.33
C ASN A 127 -1.32 7.74 -15.17
N ILE A 128 -1.99 6.64 -15.51
CA ILE A 128 -3.25 6.68 -16.26
C ILE A 128 -4.38 6.76 -15.24
N THR A 129 -5.04 7.91 -15.22
CA THR A 129 -6.14 8.18 -14.31
C THR A 129 -7.49 8.00 -15.00
N TRP A 130 -8.55 7.99 -14.21
CA TRP A 130 -9.88 7.99 -14.77
C TRP A 130 -10.16 9.24 -15.63
N GLU A 131 -9.70 10.41 -15.19
CA GLU A 131 -9.90 11.68 -15.90
C GLU A 131 -9.36 11.61 -17.34
N ASN A 132 -8.27 10.87 -17.56
CA ASN A 132 -7.75 10.60 -18.90
C ASN A 132 -8.71 9.79 -19.78
N VAL A 133 -9.35 8.77 -19.20
CA VAL A 133 -10.33 7.90 -19.86
C VAL A 133 -11.59 8.69 -20.22
N GLU A 134 -12.12 9.48 -19.30
CA GLU A 134 -13.34 10.28 -19.50
C GLU A 134 -13.16 11.42 -20.51
N ALA A 135 -11.97 12.01 -20.57
CA ALA A 135 -11.66 13.04 -21.57
C ALA A 135 -11.67 12.51 -23.01
N ASN A 136 -11.64 11.18 -23.21
CA ASN A 136 -11.48 10.53 -24.51
C ASN A 136 -12.50 9.39 -24.72
N PRO A 137 -13.82 9.69 -24.70
CA PRO A 137 -14.87 8.68 -24.68
C PRO A 137 -15.11 7.99 -26.02
N ASP A 138 -14.71 8.62 -27.13
CA ASP A 138 -14.96 8.15 -28.50
C ASP A 138 -13.84 7.24 -29.06
N GLU A 139 -12.76 7.09 -28.30
CA GLU A 139 -11.67 6.22 -28.69
C GLU A 139 -12.08 4.74 -28.48
N PRO A 140 -11.85 3.84 -29.45
CA PRO A 140 -12.25 2.43 -29.39
C PRO A 140 -11.28 1.62 -28.49
N TRP A 141 -11.11 2.10 -27.27
CA TRP A 141 -10.11 1.68 -26.32
C TRP A 141 -10.65 0.54 -25.46
N ASP A 142 -10.00 -0.63 -25.58
CA ASP A 142 -10.30 -1.81 -24.76
C ASP A 142 -9.64 -1.68 -23.38
N TRP A 143 -10.22 -0.83 -22.55
CA TRP A 143 -9.78 -0.61 -21.18
C TRP A 143 -10.01 -1.86 -20.31
N ASP A 144 -9.01 -2.25 -19.51
CA ASP A 144 -9.23 -3.23 -18.44
C ASP A 144 -9.95 -2.56 -17.26
N TRP A 145 -11.28 -2.68 -17.27
CA TRP A 145 -12.16 -2.15 -16.25
C TRP A 145 -11.90 -2.71 -14.85
N SER A 146 -11.29 -3.89 -14.73
CA SER A 146 -10.91 -4.43 -13.43
C SER A 146 -9.78 -3.63 -12.80
N HIS A 147 -8.81 -3.15 -13.59
CA HIS A 147 -7.75 -2.28 -13.10
C HIS A 147 -8.25 -0.87 -12.85
N LEU A 148 -9.04 -0.30 -13.77
CA LEU A 148 -9.64 1.02 -13.57
C LEU A 148 -10.47 1.07 -12.30
N SER A 149 -11.37 0.09 -12.05
CA SER A 149 -12.16 0.00 -10.81
C SER A 149 -11.34 -0.01 -9.50
N ARG A 150 -10.05 -0.34 -9.56
CA ARG A 150 -9.16 -0.34 -8.39
C ARG A 150 -8.44 0.99 -8.18
N ASN A 151 -8.61 1.95 -9.10
CA ASN A 151 -7.93 3.23 -9.03
C ASN A 151 -8.38 4.01 -7.76
N PRO A 152 -7.45 4.47 -6.92
CA PRO A 152 -7.77 5.20 -5.70
C PRO A 152 -8.33 6.62 -5.94
N SER A 153 -8.40 7.12 -7.18
CA SER A 153 -9.13 8.36 -7.49
C SER A 153 -10.62 8.15 -7.73
N ILE A 154 -11.07 6.90 -7.97
CA ILE A 154 -12.48 6.60 -8.20
C ILE A 154 -13.28 6.78 -6.91
N THR A 155 -14.31 7.62 -6.96
CA THR A 155 -15.27 7.86 -5.88
C THR A 155 -16.65 7.31 -6.25
N TRP A 156 -17.58 7.23 -5.28
CA TRP A 156 -18.96 6.86 -5.60
C TRP A 156 -19.64 7.85 -6.55
N GLN A 157 -19.52 9.16 -6.30
CA GLN A 157 -20.09 10.20 -7.17
C GLN A 157 -19.62 10.04 -8.61
N PHE A 158 -18.35 9.65 -8.76
CA PHE A 158 -17.74 9.40 -10.05
C PHE A 158 -18.39 8.20 -10.78
N ILE A 159 -18.60 7.08 -10.08
CA ILE A 159 -19.29 5.88 -10.61
C ILE A 159 -20.75 6.20 -10.98
N GLU A 160 -21.44 6.97 -10.13
CA GLU A 160 -22.84 7.36 -10.33
C GLU A 160 -23.03 8.17 -11.62
N GLY A 161 -22.08 9.04 -11.97
CA GLY A 161 -22.07 9.78 -13.23
C GLY A 161 -21.80 8.93 -14.47
N ASN A 162 -21.27 7.70 -14.29
CA ASN A 162 -20.74 6.85 -15.36
C ASN A 162 -21.22 5.39 -15.24
N LEU A 163 -22.50 5.19 -14.91
CA LEU A 163 -23.09 3.86 -14.66
C LEU A 163 -23.23 2.99 -15.92
N ASP A 164 -23.15 3.58 -17.11
CA ASP A 164 -23.15 2.86 -18.41
C ASP A 164 -21.85 2.07 -18.65
N LYS A 165 -20.80 2.35 -17.87
CA LYS A 165 -19.50 1.73 -18.01
C LYS A 165 -19.43 0.35 -17.34
N PRO A 166 -18.65 -0.60 -17.91
CA PRO A 166 -18.59 -1.98 -17.42
C PRO A 166 -17.67 -2.14 -16.20
N TRP A 167 -17.99 -1.44 -15.11
CA TRP A 167 -17.28 -1.50 -13.84
C TRP A 167 -17.13 -2.93 -13.30
N ASP A 168 -15.93 -3.30 -12.81
CA ASP A 168 -15.76 -4.52 -12.03
C ASP A 168 -16.16 -4.25 -10.57
N TRP A 169 -17.39 -4.64 -10.23
CA TRP A 169 -17.96 -4.45 -8.91
C TRP A 169 -17.21 -5.17 -7.78
N ARG A 170 -16.48 -6.25 -8.07
CA ARG A 170 -15.64 -6.90 -7.05
C ARG A 170 -14.44 -6.03 -6.70
N CYS A 171 -13.88 -5.36 -7.70
CA CYS A 171 -12.79 -4.41 -7.52
C CYS A 171 -13.27 -3.13 -6.83
N LEU A 172 -14.40 -2.57 -7.25
CA LEU A 172 -15.04 -1.43 -6.61
C LEU A 172 -15.37 -1.71 -5.14
N SER A 173 -15.91 -2.89 -4.82
CA SER A 173 -16.21 -3.27 -3.44
C SER A 173 -15.01 -3.23 -2.51
N ARG A 174 -13.78 -3.41 -3.02
CA ARG A 174 -12.55 -3.32 -2.22
C ARG A 174 -11.95 -1.91 -2.19
N ASN A 175 -12.47 -0.99 -2.99
CA ASN A 175 -11.92 0.35 -3.14
C ASN A 175 -12.20 1.19 -1.88
N PRO A 176 -11.17 1.79 -1.24
CA PRO A 176 -11.32 2.53 0.02
C PRO A 176 -12.25 3.74 -0.06
N ASN A 177 -12.54 4.26 -1.26
CA ASN A 177 -13.45 5.39 -1.46
C ASN A 177 -14.93 4.98 -1.57
N ILE A 178 -15.23 3.67 -1.59
CA ILE A 178 -16.59 3.16 -1.52
C ILE A 178 -16.91 2.93 -0.04
N THR A 179 -17.87 3.69 0.49
CA THR A 179 -18.29 3.62 1.89
C THR A 179 -19.51 2.71 2.05
N TRP A 180 -19.85 2.37 3.30
CA TRP A 180 -21.07 1.62 3.58
C TRP A 180 -22.33 2.36 3.15
N GLU A 181 -22.38 3.68 3.33
CA GLU A 181 -23.51 4.51 2.90
C GLU A 181 -23.75 4.39 1.39
N ASN A 182 -22.69 4.27 0.58
CA ASN A 182 -22.82 4.05 -0.86
C ASN A 182 -23.45 2.68 -1.16
N VAL A 183 -23.02 1.64 -0.45
CA VAL A 183 -23.54 0.26 -0.59
C VAL A 183 -25.00 0.18 -0.16
N GLU A 184 -25.33 0.80 0.98
CA GLU A 184 -26.68 0.82 1.55
C GLU A 184 -27.67 1.60 0.67
N ALA A 185 -27.25 2.74 0.12
CA ALA A 185 -28.07 3.53 -0.79
C ALA A 185 -28.29 2.85 -2.16
N ASN A 186 -27.44 1.89 -2.54
CA ASN A 186 -27.45 1.25 -3.86
C ASN A 186 -27.42 -0.29 -3.74
N PRO A 187 -28.45 -0.90 -3.12
CA PRO A 187 -28.46 -2.33 -2.82
C PRO A 187 -28.65 -3.22 -4.06
N ASP A 188 -29.10 -2.64 -5.19
CA ASP A 188 -29.32 -3.34 -6.47
C ASP A 188 -28.03 -3.62 -7.24
N LYS A 189 -26.91 -2.99 -6.85
CA LYS A 189 -25.62 -3.19 -7.52
C LYS A 189 -24.97 -4.51 -7.11
N PRO A 190 -24.21 -5.17 -8.02
CA PRO A 190 -23.66 -6.50 -7.79
C PRO A 190 -22.37 -6.45 -6.94
N TRP A 191 -22.47 -5.88 -5.73
CA TRP A 191 -21.36 -5.74 -4.81
C TRP A 191 -20.68 -7.08 -4.48
N GLY A 192 -19.36 -7.10 -4.57
CA GLY A 192 -18.54 -8.24 -4.17
C GLY A 192 -18.28 -8.25 -2.66
N TRP A 193 -19.00 -9.11 -1.93
CA TRP A 193 -18.90 -9.19 -0.47
C TRP A 193 -17.53 -9.57 0.09
N LEU A 194 -16.73 -10.35 -0.65
CA LEU A 194 -15.32 -10.54 -0.28
C LEU A 194 -14.54 -9.23 -0.30
N GLY A 195 -14.75 -8.41 -1.34
CA GLY A 195 -14.11 -7.10 -1.47
C GLY A 195 -14.57 -6.13 -0.39
N LEU A 196 -15.89 -6.06 -0.14
CA LEU A 196 -16.46 -5.22 0.93
C LEU A 196 -15.91 -5.63 2.30
N SER A 197 -15.81 -6.93 2.57
CA SER A 197 -15.22 -7.42 3.81
C SER A 197 -13.75 -7.03 3.99
N GLU A 198 -12.97 -6.91 2.90
CA GLU A 198 -11.58 -6.44 2.96
C GLU A 198 -11.45 -4.91 2.95
N ASN A 199 -12.55 -4.18 2.70
CA ASN A 199 -12.53 -2.75 2.45
C ASN A 199 -12.28 -1.95 3.76
N PRO A 200 -11.25 -1.09 3.82
CA PRO A 200 -10.94 -0.31 5.01
C PRO A 200 -12.03 0.69 5.43
N SER A 201 -12.94 1.07 4.54
CA SER A 201 -14.10 1.93 4.87
C SER A 201 -15.18 1.17 5.66
N ILE A 202 -15.18 -0.16 5.60
CA ILE A 202 -16.11 -1.01 6.34
C ILE A 202 -15.51 -1.29 7.73
N THR A 203 -16.11 -0.67 8.74
CA THR A 203 -15.73 -0.87 10.14
C THR A 203 -16.44 -2.08 10.73
N TRP A 204 -15.97 -2.54 11.89
CA TRP A 204 -16.62 -3.64 12.59
C TRP A 204 -18.03 -3.27 13.07
N GLU A 205 -18.25 -2.02 13.49
CA GLU A 205 -19.57 -1.53 13.90
C GLU A 205 -20.60 -1.65 12.76
N ILE A 206 -20.18 -1.38 11.52
CA ILE A 206 -21.02 -1.58 10.33
C ILE A 206 -21.38 -3.06 10.17
N VAL A 207 -20.39 -3.95 10.33
CA VAL A 207 -20.60 -5.41 10.23
C VAL A 207 -21.55 -5.91 11.32
N GLU A 208 -21.41 -5.42 12.55
CA GLU A 208 -22.28 -5.77 13.69
C GLU A 208 -23.70 -5.25 13.55
N ALA A 209 -23.88 -4.07 12.97
CA ALA A 209 -25.20 -3.50 12.69
C ALA A 209 -25.92 -4.22 11.53
N ASN A 210 -25.17 -4.87 10.63
CA ASN A 210 -25.67 -5.46 9.39
C ASN A 210 -25.32 -6.95 9.26
N GLN A 211 -25.65 -7.75 10.29
CA GLN A 211 -25.27 -9.17 10.36
C GLN A 211 -26.03 -10.06 9.38
N ASP A 212 -27.15 -9.58 8.82
CA ASP A 212 -27.93 -10.28 7.78
C ASP A 212 -27.19 -10.33 6.44
N LYS A 213 -26.15 -9.51 6.27
CA LYS A 213 -25.38 -9.43 5.04
C LYS A 213 -24.34 -10.55 4.93
N PRO A 214 -24.02 -11.02 3.70
CA PRO A 214 -23.14 -12.15 3.48
C PRO A 214 -21.65 -11.77 3.57
N TRP A 215 -21.24 -11.21 4.70
CA TRP A 215 -19.85 -10.85 4.99
C TRP A 215 -18.92 -12.06 4.89
N ASN A 216 -17.77 -11.87 4.23
CA ASN A 216 -16.75 -12.89 4.12
C ASN A 216 -15.74 -12.79 5.27
N LEU A 217 -15.71 -13.81 6.14
CA LEU A 217 -14.83 -13.82 7.32
C LEU A 217 -13.33 -13.85 6.99
N ASN A 218 -12.93 -14.46 5.87
CA ASN A 218 -11.53 -14.37 5.43
C ASN A 218 -11.18 -12.94 5.02
N GLY A 219 -12.08 -12.25 4.33
CA GLY A 219 -11.93 -10.84 3.97
C GLY A 219 -11.87 -9.94 5.21
N LEU A 220 -12.80 -10.12 6.15
CA LEU A 220 -12.82 -9.38 7.42
C LEU A 220 -11.53 -9.60 8.21
N SER A 221 -11.01 -10.82 8.24
CA SER A 221 -9.71 -11.12 8.89
C SER A 221 -8.53 -10.35 8.28
N ARG A 222 -8.63 -9.86 7.04
CA ARG A 222 -7.62 -8.99 6.38
C ARG A 222 -7.91 -7.50 6.53
N ASN A 223 -9.11 -7.14 6.98
CA ASN A 223 -9.56 -5.77 7.06
C ASN A 223 -8.74 -5.02 8.14
N PRO A 224 -8.17 -3.85 7.82
CA PRO A 224 -7.38 -3.09 8.78
C PRO A 224 -8.20 -2.49 9.93
N SER A 225 -9.54 -2.48 9.84
CA SER A 225 -10.44 -2.04 10.91
C SER A 225 -10.58 -3.06 12.05
N ILE A 226 -10.25 -4.33 11.81
CA ILE A 226 -10.28 -5.37 12.86
C ILE A 226 -9.15 -5.17 13.87
N THR A 227 -9.50 -5.20 15.16
CA THR A 227 -8.59 -5.11 16.30
C THR A 227 -8.55 -6.42 17.09
N PHE A 228 -7.59 -6.57 18.01
CA PHE A 228 -7.56 -7.73 18.90
C PHE A 228 -8.76 -7.73 19.84
N GLU A 229 -9.15 -6.55 20.34
CA GLU A 229 -10.31 -6.37 21.20
C GLU A 229 -11.61 -6.86 20.51
N ILE A 230 -11.76 -6.62 19.20
CA ILE A 230 -12.90 -7.14 18.41
C ILE A 230 -12.87 -8.67 18.34
N VAL A 231 -11.71 -9.26 18.04
CA VAL A 231 -11.56 -10.72 17.93
C VAL A 231 -11.84 -11.39 19.28
N GLU A 232 -11.35 -10.81 20.38
CA GLU A 232 -11.57 -11.29 21.75
C GLU A 232 -13.03 -11.15 22.20
N ALA A 233 -13.71 -10.06 21.82
CA ALA A 233 -15.11 -9.84 22.12
C ALA A 233 -16.07 -10.74 21.32
N SER A 234 -15.59 -11.32 20.21
CA SER A 234 -16.37 -12.19 19.31
C SER A 234 -15.73 -13.57 19.10
N PRO A 235 -15.57 -14.39 20.17
CA PRO A 235 -14.86 -15.66 20.10
C PRO A 235 -15.60 -16.74 19.29
N ASP A 236 -16.92 -16.62 19.15
CA ASP A 236 -17.77 -17.61 18.46
C ASP A 236 -17.79 -17.43 16.93
N LYS A 237 -17.23 -16.32 16.40
CA LYS A 237 -17.10 -16.14 14.96
C LYS A 237 -15.95 -17.02 14.46
N PRO A 238 -16.11 -17.77 13.36
CA PRO A 238 -15.06 -18.64 12.84
C PRO A 238 -13.99 -17.82 12.09
N TRP A 239 -13.22 -17.04 12.86
CA TRP A 239 -12.11 -16.24 12.38
C TRP A 239 -11.06 -17.10 11.69
N ASN A 240 -10.46 -16.57 10.62
CA ASN A 240 -9.33 -17.23 10.00
C ASN A 240 -8.03 -16.81 10.69
N TRP A 241 -7.62 -17.58 11.69
CA TRP A 241 -6.41 -17.35 12.48
C TRP A 241 -5.13 -17.25 11.61
N GLY A 242 -5.04 -18.04 10.54
CA GLY A 242 -3.92 -17.98 9.60
C GLY A 242 -3.85 -16.64 8.85
N VAL A 243 -5.01 -16.05 8.53
CA VAL A 243 -5.10 -14.75 7.88
C VAL A 243 -4.93 -13.61 8.89
N LEU A 244 -5.55 -13.71 10.08
CA LEU A 244 -5.36 -12.74 11.17
C LEU A 244 -3.89 -12.61 11.57
N SER A 245 -3.13 -13.71 11.58
CA SER A 245 -1.69 -13.68 11.85
C SER A 245 -0.88 -12.80 10.87
N ARG A 246 -1.45 -12.52 9.68
CA ARG A 246 -0.86 -11.66 8.65
C ARG A 246 -1.45 -10.24 8.65
N ASN A 247 -2.50 -9.99 9.44
CA ASN A 247 -3.09 -8.66 9.58
C ASN A 247 -2.09 -7.75 10.30
N LYS A 248 -1.98 -6.49 9.84
CA LYS A 248 -1.08 -5.50 10.42
C LYS A 248 -1.65 -4.87 11.70
N PHE A 249 -2.93 -5.10 12.01
CA PHE A 249 -3.69 -4.53 13.12
C PHE A 249 -3.48 -3.02 13.24
N THR A 250 -3.52 -2.31 12.11
CA THR A 250 -3.19 -0.89 12.03
C THR A 250 -4.09 -0.05 12.94
N LYS A 251 -5.39 -0.33 12.96
CA LYS A 251 -6.35 0.35 13.83
C LYS A 251 -6.03 0.16 15.32
N ALA A 252 -5.78 -1.08 15.74
CA ALA A 252 -5.40 -1.38 17.13
C ALA A 252 -4.11 -0.64 17.53
N LYS A 253 -3.13 -0.56 16.62
CA LYS A 253 -1.89 0.20 16.83
C LYS A 253 -2.15 1.70 16.99
N GLU A 254 -3.03 2.28 16.18
CA GLU A 254 -3.43 3.69 16.29
C GLU A 254 -4.14 3.99 17.62
N GLU A 255 -5.07 3.13 18.02
CA GLU A 255 -5.80 3.26 19.29
C GLU A 255 -4.87 3.14 20.49
N PHE A 256 -3.95 2.17 20.47
CA PHE A 256 -2.91 2.06 21.49
C PHE A 256 -2.06 3.34 21.60
N LYS A 257 -1.61 3.89 20.47
CA LYS A 257 -0.86 5.16 20.46
C LYS A 257 -1.67 6.31 21.05
N LYS A 258 -2.96 6.40 20.73
CA LYS A 258 -3.88 7.41 21.32
C LYS A 258 -3.97 7.23 22.84
N ARG A 259 -4.16 6.00 23.34
CA ARG A 259 -4.19 5.69 24.78
C ARG A 259 -2.90 6.12 25.49
N VAL A 260 -1.74 5.77 24.95
CA VAL A 260 -0.43 6.16 25.50
C VAL A 260 -0.25 7.68 25.49
N SER A 261 -0.59 8.35 24.38
CA SER A 261 -0.49 9.81 24.29
C SER A 261 -1.41 10.51 25.29
N HIS A 262 -2.63 10.00 25.47
CA HIS A 262 -3.57 10.54 26.44
C HIS A 262 -3.06 10.35 27.88
N GLN A 263 -2.56 9.16 28.22
CA GLN A 263 -1.96 8.89 29.53
C GLN A 263 -0.78 9.82 29.82
N LYS A 264 0.10 10.02 28.82
CA LYS A 264 1.22 10.95 28.94
C LYS A 264 0.75 12.39 29.17
N PHE A 265 -0.26 12.84 28.43
CA PHE A 265 -0.85 14.16 28.64
C PHE A 265 -1.40 14.33 30.06
N ILE A 266 -2.12 13.33 30.59
CA ILE A 266 -2.62 13.35 31.97
C ILE A 266 -1.46 13.45 32.96
N GLN A 267 -0.43 12.61 32.80
CA GLN A 267 0.73 12.60 33.69
C GLN A 267 1.50 13.93 33.67
N GLU A 268 1.65 14.56 32.51
CA GLU A 268 2.44 15.78 32.36
C GLU A 268 1.67 17.06 32.72
N ASN A 269 0.35 17.10 32.49
CA ASN A 269 -0.41 18.35 32.53
C ASN A 269 -1.53 18.36 33.59
N ILE A 270 -2.04 17.19 33.98
CA ILE A 270 -3.16 17.10 34.92
C ILE A 270 -2.70 16.62 36.29
N LEU A 271 -1.69 15.74 36.35
CA LEU A 271 -1.18 15.24 37.62
C LEU A 271 -0.67 16.36 38.53
N GLU A 272 0.06 17.34 37.97
CA GLU A 272 0.55 18.47 38.76
C GLU A 272 -0.59 19.36 39.28
N GLU A 273 -1.60 19.65 38.45
CA GLU A 273 -2.76 20.44 38.85
C GLU A 273 -3.67 19.71 39.85
N LEU A 274 -3.84 18.39 39.68
CA LEU A 274 -4.49 17.54 40.67
C LEU A 274 -3.73 17.58 41.99
N VAL A 275 -2.41 17.35 41.99
CA VAL A 275 -1.59 17.43 43.20
C VAL A 275 -1.70 18.81 43.85
N LYS A 276 -1.65 19.91 43.09
CA LYS A 276 -1.82 21.27 43.62
C LYS A 276 -3.19 21.49 44.26
N ALA A 277 -4.26 21.07 43.60
CA ALA A 277 -5.62 21.22 44.12
C ALA A 277 -5.86 20.34 45.36
N TYR A 278 -5.29 19.15 45.34
CA TYR A 278 -5.53 18.11 46.31
C TYR A 278 -4.67 18.27 47.58
N MET A 279 -3.43 18.74 47.42
CA MET A 279 -2.51 19.17 48.49
C MET A 279 -2.67 20.66 48.84
N HIS A 280 -3.73 21.33 48.36
CA HIS A 280 -3.92 22.75 48.61
C HIS A 280 -4.07 23.00 50.13
N PRO A 281 -3.37 23.98 50.73
CA PRO A 281 -3.38 24.20 52.18
C PRO A 281 -4.79 24.34 52.78
N ASN A 282 -5.69 25.05 52.08
CA ASN A 282 -7.08 25.20 52.55
C ASN A 282 -7.84 23.86 52.66
N ARG A 283 -7.55 22.89 51.79
CA ARG A 283 -8.19 21.57 51.83
C ARG A 283 -7.63 20.75 52.98
N ILE A 284 -6.31 20.80 53.20
CA ILE A 284 -5.63 20.15 54.33
C ILE A 284 -6.18 20.70 55.66
N VAL A 285 -6.27 22.02 55.80
CA VAL A 285 -6.84 22.67 56.99
C VAL A 285 -8.29 22.24 57.22
N MET A 286 -9.11 22.19 56.16
CA MET A 286 -10.49 21.72 56.27
C MET A 286 -10.60 20.26 56.76
N LEU A 287 -9.72 19.37 56.31
CA LEU A 287 -9.70 17.97 56.77
C LEU A 287 -9.27 17.86 58.24
N LEU A 288 -8.27 18.64 58.65
CA LEU A 288 -7.87 18.72 60.06
C LEU A 288 -9.02 19.26 60.94
N ASP A 289 -9.73 20.30 60.47
CA ASP A 289 -10.90 20.86 61.17
C ASP A 289 -12.08 19.89 61.26
N MET A 290 -12.18 18.93 60.33
CA MET A 290 -13.15 17.83 60.37
C MET A 290 -12.76 16.71 61.35
N GLY A 291 -11.60 16.79 61.98
CA GLY A 291 -11.13 15.88 63.02
C GLY A 291 -10.26 14.72 62.54
N TYR A 292 -9.75 14.78 61.29
CA TYR A 292 -8.74 13.83 60.81
C TYR A 292 -7.36 14.17 61.38
N GLU A 293 -6.62 13.16 61.81
CA GLU A 293 -5.23 13.29 62.26
C GLU A 293 -4.28 13.41 61.05
N ILE A 294 -3.13 14.06 61.19
CA ILE A 294 -2.15 14.22 60.09
C ILE A 294 -1.72 12.88 59.51
N GLU A 295 -1.62 11.86 60.35
CA GLU A 295 -1.22 10.49 59.99
C GLU A 295 -2.32 9.76 59.19
N GLU A 296 -3.57 10.18 59.31
CA GLU A 296 -4.71 9.64 58.57
C GLU A 296 -4.85 10.32 57.20
N LEU A 297 -4.24 11.49 57.00
CA LEU A 297 -4.34 12.23 55.74
C LEU A 297 -3.72 11.48 54.55
N ASP A 298 -2.68 10.67 54.77
CA ASP A 298 -2.04 9.87 53.71
C ASP A 298 -2.96 8.76 53.16
N ASP A 299 -3.95 8.30 53.94
CA ASP A 299 -4.91 7.26 53.53
C ASP A 299 -6.17 7.83 52.86
N ILE A 300 -6.50 9.10 53.13
CA ILE A 300 -7.71 9.78 52.65
C ILE A 300 -7.37 10.73 51.48
N MET A 301 -6.09 11.06 51.31
CA MET A 301 -5.59 11.81 50.17
C MET A 301 -5.17 10.89 49.03
#